data_AF-K1MXG0-F1
#
_entry.id   AF-K1MXG0-F1
#
_cell.length_a   1.000
_cell.length_b   1.000
_cell.length_c   1.000
_cell.angle_alpha   90.00
_cell.angle_beta   90.00
_cell.angle_gamma   90.00
#
_symmetry.space_group_name_H-M   'P 1'
#
loop_
_entity.id
_entity.type
_entity.pdbx_description
1 polymer ?
#
loop_
_entity_poly.entity_id
_entity_poly.type
_entity_poly.pdbx_seq_one_letter_code
_entity_poly.pdbx_strand_id
1 'polypeptide(L)'
;MINWSLNGQSKGSVNGQIFQVAVGSQFNPTNFVNSNGEPVIISAVQNSNNNTAASLEATSNPVNTSEAGRYYNVTLTATGLTGKKTTATYTVLITSSHKQALYANGASSIATYHIYGINVRPASTTFKDGDTVYVADQTRTLNNVSYSQVSTKSKSDANSSNIWVKTSSLVKPAGDTNTKTLPVMVDSRAYDKNGNYLGHMYYAYNDIEIVPTVVTINGKTYYKVANKDEYVRVTNITGNQRTFKHNAYIYWSSYRRTPGTGKMYRGQTVTTYGGQMRFKNGKKYYRIEGCRNNNKRYIKAVNFY
;
A
#
# COMPACT_ATOMS: atom_id res chain seq x y z
N MET A 1 -16.45 19.94 -9.62
CA MET A 1 -15.04 19.51 -9.45
C MET A 1 -14.50 19.30 -10.85
N ILE A 2 -13.23 19.62 -11.12
CA ILE A 2 -12.64 19.40 -12.44
C ILE A 2 -12.70 17.91 -12.75
N ASN A 3 -13.19 17.57 -13.94
CA ASN A 3 -13.31 16.20 -14.40
C ASN A 3 -12.21 15.89 -15.40
N TRP A 4 -11.42 14.87 -15.11
CA TRP A 4 -10.35 14.38 -15.97
C TRP A 4 -10.89 13.34 -16.94
N SER A 5 -10.29 13.27 -18.13
CA SER A 5 -10.58 12.21 -19.10
C SER A 5 -9.30 11.66 -19.71
N LEU A 6 -9.39 10.39 -20.10
CA LEU A 6 -8.35 9.66 -20.80
C LEU A 6 -8.96 9.17 -22.12
N ASN A 7 -8.37 9.51 -23.25
CA ASN A 7 -8.85 9.17 -24.59
C ASN A 7 -10.34 9.53 -24.80
N GLY A 8 -10.77 10.68 -24.27
CA GLY A 8 -12.15 11.17 -24.39
C GLY A 8 -13.18 10.43 -23.53
N GLN A 9 -12.78 9.41 -22.76
CA GLN A 9 -13.67 8.72 -21.83
C GLN A 9 -13.69 9.45 -20.48
N SER A 10 -14.87 9.91 -20.06
CA SER A 10 -15.06 10.65 -18.78
C SER A 10 -14.87 9.80 -17.52
N LYS A 11 -14.58 8.51 -17.69
CA LYS A 11 -14.51 7.50 -16.63
C LYS A 11 -13.12 6.86 -16.54
N GLY A 12 -12.09 7.67 -16.35
CA GLY A 12 -10.74 7.17 -16.09
C GLY A 12 -10.01 8.15 -15.20
N SER A 13 -9.85 7.82 -13.92
CA SER A 13 -8.92 8.58 -13.07
C SER A 13 -7.53 8.48 -13.72
N VAL A 14 -7.03 9.58 -14.27
CA VAL A 14 -5.64 9.72 -14.73
C VAL A 14 -4.69 9.45 -13.56
N ASN A 15 -5.12 9.82 -12.36
CA ASN A 15 -4.36 9.61 -11.14
C ASN A 15 -4.16 8.12 -10.85
N GLY A 16 -2.90 7.70 -10.71
CA GLY A 16 -2.47 6.33 -10.44
C GLY A 16 -2.38 5.42 -11.68
N GLN A 17 -2.70 5.91 -12.88
CA GLN A 17 -2.50 5.12 -14.11
C GLN A 17 -1.02 4.90 -14.39
N ILE A 18 -0.71 3.78 -15.04
CA ILE A 18 0.64 3.44 -15.45
C ILE A 18 0.62 3.14 -16.94
N PHE A 19 1.35 3.92 -17.73
CA PHE A 19 1.42 3.75 -19.17
C PHE A 19 2.77 3.20 -19.57
N GLN A 20 2.75 2.18 -20.42
CA GLN A 20 3.95 1.64 -21.03
C GLN A 20 4.28 2.44 -22.30
N VAL A 21 5.53 2.89 -22.43
CA VAL A 21 6.01 3.73 -23.53
C VAL A 21 7.27 3.09 -24.12
N ALA A 22 7.39 3.10 -25.44
CA ALA A 22 8.54 2.48 -26.11
C ALA A 22 9.83 3.26 -25.84
N VAL A 23 10.95 2.55 -25.66
CA VAL A 23 12.28 3.16 -25.55
C VAL A 23 12.59 4.04 -26.77
N GLY A 24 13.11 5.23 -26.53
CA GLY A 24 13.47 6.22 -27.55
C GLY A 24 12.29 6.91 -28.25
N SER A 25 11.04 6.63 -27.85
CA SER A 25 9.87 7.28 -28.46
C SER A 25 9.71 8.74 -28.02
N GLN A 26 9.01 9.51 -28.87
CA GLN A 26 8.58 10.88 -28.56
C GLN A 26 7.54 10.85 -27.43
N PHE A 27 7.69 11.73 -26.44
CA PHE A 27 6.79 11.79 -25.30
C PHE A 27 6.35 13.21 -24.98
N ASN A 28 5.05 13.45 -24.99
CA ASN A 28 4.42 14.66 -24.47
C ASN A 28 3.47 14.28 -23.31
N PRO A 29 3.56 14.94 -22.14
CA PRO A 29 2.81 14.60 -20.92
C PRO A 29 1.27 14.55 -21.03
N THR A 30 0.69 15.11 -22.08
CA THR A 30 -0.77 15.15 -22.27
C THR A 30 -1.23 14.43 -23.53
N ASN A 31 -0.29 14.08 -24.42
CA ASN A 31 -0.60 13.44 -25.70
C ASN A 31 0.62 12.65 -26.18
N PHE A 32 0.62 11.34 -25.99
CA PHE A 32 1.72 10.47 -26.37
C PHE A 32 1.19 9.15 -26.92
N VAL A 33 2.09 8.33 -27.44
CA VAL A 33 1.77 7.00 -27.96
C VAL A 33 2.31 5.96 -26.99
N ASN A 34 1.48 5.01 -26.57
CA ASN A 34 1.94 3.91 -25.73
C ASN A 34 2.80 2.93 -26.55
N SER A 35 3.39 1.93 -25.89
CA SER A 35 4.23 0.94 -26.56
C SER A 35 3.50 0.04 -27.58
N ASN A 36 2.15 0.06 -27.62
CA ASN A 36 1.36 -0.62 -28.65
C ASN A 36 1.15 0.21 -29.91
N GLY A 37 1.55 1.49 -29.91
CA GLY A 37 1.16 2.40 -30.98
C GLY A 37 -0.22 3.05 -30.77
N GLU A 38 -0.85 2.90 -29.61
CA GLU A 38 -2.16 3.52 -29.34
C GLU A 38 -1.96 4.93 -28.74
N PRO A 39 -2.78 5.91 -29.15
CA PRO A 39 -2.72 7.25 -28.58
C PRO A 39 -3.23 7.26 -27.14
N VAL A 40 -2.55 8.06 -26.31
CA VAL A 40 -2.91 8.37 -24.92
C VAL A 40 -3.03 9.88 -24.81
N ILE A 41 -4.27 10.34 -24.74
CA ILE A 41 -4.66 11.75 -24.67
C ILE A 41 -5.29 12.00 -23.31
N ILE A 42 -4.67 12.88 -22.54
CA ILE A 42 -5.16 13.31 -21.24
C ILE A 42 -5.75 14.70 -21.39
N SER A 43 -7.00 14.87 -20.97
CA SER A 43 -7.65 16.18 -20.95
C SER A 43 -8.44 16.38 -19.66
N ALA A 44 -8.87 17.62 -19.39
CA ALA A 44 -9.72 17.94 -18.26
C ALA A 44 -10.76 18.99 -18.65
N VAL A 45 -11.94 18.92 -18.03
CA VAL A 45 -13.07 19.86 -18.22
C VAL A 45 -13.54 20.40 -16.88
N GLN A 46 -14.27 21.52 -16.88
CA GLN A 46 -14.67 22.23 -15.67
C GLN A 46 -15.42 21.34 -14.66
N ASN A 47 -16.39 20.53 -15.13
CA ASN A 47 -17.12 19.54 -14.35
C ASN A 47 -18.04 18.70 -15.27
N SER A 48 -18.85 17.80 -14.68
CA SER A 48 -19.76 16.90 -15.42
C SER A 48 -20.84 17.61 -16.23
N ASN A 49 -21.17 18.85 -15.88
CA ASN A 49 -22.24 19.63 -16.49
C ASN A 49 -21.68 20.77 -17.35
N ASN A 50 -20.35 20.94 -17.40
CA ASN A 50 -19.67 21.99 -18.15
C ASN A 50 -18.40 21.40 -18.79
N ASN A 51 -18.51 21.11 -20.08
CA ASN A 51 -17.47 20.46 -20.88
C ASN A 51 -16.40 21.45 -21.41
N THR A 52 -16.43 22.72 -21.00
CA THR A 52 -15.36 23.66 -21.34
C THR A 52 -14.03 23.13 -20.80
N ALA A 53 -12.99 23.16 -21.62
CA ALA A 53 -11.67 22.67 -21.24
C ALA A 53 -11.14 23.41 -20.01
N ALA A 54 -10.51 22.68 -19.10
CA ALA A 54 -9.61 23.23 -18.10
C ALA A 54 -8.21 23.28 -18.69
N SER A 55 -7.41 24.29 -18.35
CA SER A 55 -6.02 24.34 -18.79
C SER A 55 -5.21 23.26 -18.08
N LEU A 56 -4.28 22.63 -18.81
CA LEU A 56 -3.41 21.57 -18.29
C LEU A 56 -1.95 22.00 -18.37
N GLU A 57 -1.23 21.75 -17.29
CA GLU A 57 0.20 21.99 -17.18
C GLU A 57 0.89 20.78 -16.56
N ALA A 58 2.00 20.35 -17.15
CA ALA A 58 2.85 19.31 -16.58
C ALA A 58 3.80 19.90 -15.52
N THR A 59 3.27 20.11 -14.32
CA THR A 59 4.03 20.63 -13.17
C THR A 59 5.22 19.75 -12.73
N SER A 60 5.27 18.48 -13.17
CA SER A 60 6.47 17.66 -13.10
C SER A 60 6.49 16.68 -14.26
N ASN A 61 7.58 16.66 -15.03
CA ASN A 61 7.81 15.72 -16.12
C ASN A 61 9.29 15.32 -16.20
N PRO A 62 9.74 14.31 -15.43
CA PRO A 62 11.12 13.83 -15.46
C PRO A 62 11.37 12.74 -16.52
N VAL A 63 10.41 12.48 -17.42
CA VAL A 63 10.46 11.34 -18.34
C VAL A 63 11.62 11.47 -19.30
N ASN A 64 12.53 10.49 -19.26
CA ASN A 64 13.56 10.28 -20.27
C ASN A 64 13.34 8.92 -20.94
N THR A 65 12.82 8.93 -22.17
CA THR A 65 12.46 7.70 -22.91
C THR A 65 13.66 6.90 -23.39
N SER A 66 14.88 7.44 -23.35
CA SER A 66 16.10 6.68 -23.66
C SER A 66 16.50 5.67 -22.57
N GLU A 67 15.98 5.81 -21.35
CA GLU A 67 16.33 4.96 -20.22
C GLU A 67 15.43 3.72 -20.15
N ALA A 68 15.81 2.70 -20.92
CA ALA A 68 15.09 1.43 -21.01
C ALA A 68 14.83 0.78 -19.64
N GLY A 69 13.59 0.33 -19.40
CA GLY A 69 13.19 -0.36 -18.17
C GLY A 69 13.03 0.57 -16.95
N ARG A 70 13.29 1.87 -17.09
CA ARG A 70 13.05 2.85 -16.03
C ARG A 70 11.59 3.31 -16.05
N TYR A 71 11.13 3.81 -14.91
CA TYR A 71 9.83 4.45 -14.80
C TYR A 71 9.94 5.84 -14.17
N TYR A 72 8.96 6.67 -14.46
CA TYR A 72 8.90 8.09 -14.07
C TYR A 72 7.50 8.48 -13.66
N ASN A 73 7.36 9.36 -12.66
CA ASN A 73 6.07 9.91 -12.27
C ASN A 73 5.91 11.30 -12.91
N VAL A 74 4.80 11.49 -13.63
CA VAL A 74 4.41 12.76 -14.23
C VAL A 74 3.26 13.33 -13.41
N THR A 75 3.32 14.60 -13.05
CA THR A 75 2.26 15.30 -12.32
C THR A 75 1.69 16.41 -13.17
N LEU A 76 0.40 16.30 -13.48
CA LEU A 76 -0.36 17.31 -14.20
C LEU A 76 -1.20 18.12 -13.22
N THR A 77 -1.30 19.42 -13.48
CA THR A 77 -2.22 20.33 -12.78
C THR A 77 -3.25 20.85 -13.77
N ALA A 78 -4.53 20.65 -13.46
CA ALA A 78 -5.65 21.25 -14.18
C ALA A 78 -6.14 22.50 -13.46
N THR A 79 -6.30 23.61 -14.19
CA THR A 79 -6.83 24.87 -13.66
C THR A 79 -8.17 25.20 -14.32
N GLY A 80 -9.21 25.33 -13.50
CA GLY A 80 -10.55 25.71 -13.95
C GLY A 80 -10.68 27.23 -14.16
N LEU A 81 -11.78 27.66 -14.78
CA LEU A 81 -12.03 29.08 -15.09
C LEU A 81 -12.09 29.98 -13.85
N THR A 82 -12.45 29.41 -12.69
CA THR A 82 -12.48 30.13 -11.41
C THR A 82 -11.11 30.13 -10.70
N GLY A 83 -10.04 29.69 -11.36
CA GLY A 83 -8.70 29.54 -10.77
C GLY A 83 -8.52 28.33 -9.85
N LYS A 84 -9.58 27.54 -9.62
CA LYS A 84 -9.49 26.32 -8.80
C LYS A 84 -8.60 25.29 -9.50
N LYS A 85 -7.69 24.69 -8.73
CA LYS A 85 -6.73 23.68 -9.23
C LYS A 85 -7.05 22.27 -8.72
N THR A 86 -6.78 21.27 -9.56
CA THR A 86 -6.73 19.85 -9.17
C THR A 86 -5.51 19.22 -9.80
N THR A 87 -4.91 18.20 -9.16
CA THR A 87 -3.75 17.49 -9.68
C THR A 87 -4.07 16.04 -10.00
N ALA A 88 -3.33 15.47 -10.94
CA ALA A 88 -3.30 14.05 -11.23
C ALA A 88 -1.87 13.61 -11.49
N THR A 89 -1.45 12.49 -10.88
CA THR A 89 -0.14 11.89 -11.10
C THR A 89 -0.29 10.54 -11.76
N TYR A 90 0.44 10.30 -12.84
CA TYR A 90 0.51 8.99 -13.50
C TYR A 90 1.97 8.56 -13.66
N THR A 91 2.19 7.27 -13.89
CA THR A 91 3.53 6.72 -14.09
C THR A 91 3.74 6.33 -15.55
N VAL A 92 4.94 6.57 -16.06
CA VAL A 92 5.40 6.12 -17.37
C VAL A 92 6.45 5.04 -17.15
N LEU A 93 6.23 3.84 -17.67
CA LEU A 93 7.20 2.74 -17.71
C LEU A 93 7.81 2.66 -19.11
N ILE A 94 9.13 2.81 -19.22
CA ILE A 94 9.85 2.68 -20.50
C ILE A 94 10.14 1.20 -20.77
N THR A 95 9.76 0.70 -21.94
CA THR A 95 10.03 -0.71 -22.30
C THR A 95 11.53 -1.00 -22.35
N SER A 96 11.88 -2.28 -22.20
CA SER A 96 13.27 -2.75 -22.25
C SER A 96 13.39 -4.02 -23.07
N SER A 97 14.55 -4.25 -23.67
CA SER A 97 14.94 -5.55 -24.25
C SER A 97 15.44 -6.53 -23.19
N HIS A 98 15.79 -6.03 -21.99
CA HIS A 98 16.27 -6.84 -20.87
C HIS A 98 15.14 -7.19 -19.90
N LYS A 99 15.43 -8.13 -18.99
CA LYS A 99 14.49 -8.49 -17.94
C LYS A 99 14.28 -7.32 -16.97
N GLN A 100 13.05 -7.19 -16.50
CA GLN A 100 12.64 -6.23 -15.48
C GLN A 100 12.18 -6.99 -14.24
N ALA A 101 12.46 -6.43 -13.07
CA ALA A 101 12.02 -6.99 -11.81
C ALA A 101 10.51 -6.77 -11.61
N LEU A 102 9.87 -7.77 -11.02
CA LEU A 102 8.50 -7.73 -10.59
C LEU A 102 8.42 -7.42 -9.09
N TYR A 103 7.44 -6.61 -8.73
CA TYR A 103 7.18 -6.17 -7.36
C TYR A 103 5.79 -6.62 -6.93
N ALA A 104 5.73 -7.36 -5.83
CA ALA A 104 4.48 -7.87 -5.26
C ALA A 104 3.70 -6.80 -4.49
N ASN A 105 4.33 -5.65 -4.22
CA ASN A 105 3.72 -4.51 -3.55
C ASN A 105 3.07 -4.91 -2.21
N GLY A 106 3.75 -5.81 -1.48
CA GLY A 106 3.29 -6.34 -0.20
C GLY A 106 2.33 -7.52 -0.27
N ALA A 107 1.98 -8.02 -1.46
CA ALA A 107 1.28 -9.28 -1.60
C ALA A 107 2.24 -10.48 -1.45
N SER A 108 1.71 -11.66 -1.11
CA SER A 108 2.49 -12.91 -1.01
C SER A 108 2.93 -13.45 -2.38
N SER A 109 2.23 -13.08 -3.45
CA SER A 109 2.56 -13.42 -4.83
C SER A 109 1.98 -12.39 -5.80
N ILE A 110 2.46 -12.44 -7.04
CA ILE A 110 2.02 -11.61 -8.15
C ILE A 110 1.15 -12.48 -9.06
N ALA A 111 -0.13 -12.18 -9.09
CA ALA A 111 -1.09 -12.85 -9.96
C ALA A 111 -0.82 -12.52 -11.43
N THR A 112 -0.96 -13.53 -12.30
CA THR A 112 -0.94 -13.35 -13.75
C THR A 112 -2.32 -13.58 -14.35
N TYR A 113 -2.51 -13.13 -15.59
CA TYR A 113 -3.79 -13.14 -16.28
C TYR A 113 -3.64 -13.59 -17.73
N HIS A 114 -4.69 -14.22 -18.25
CA HIS A 114 -4.94 -14.38 -19.68
C HIS A 114 -5.95 -13.32 -20.13
N ILE A 115 -5.68 -12.66 -21.26
CA ILE A 115 -6.57 -11.62 -21.80
C ILE A 115 -7.06 -12.02 -23.20
N TYR A 116 -8.38 -12.08 -23.37
CA TYR A 116 -9.05 -12.40 -24.64
C TYR A 116 -10.05 -11.30 -24.99
N GLY A 117 -9.65 -10.41 -25.90
CA GLY A 117 -10.40 -9.16 -26.16
C GLY A 117 -10.45 -8.30 -24.89
N ILE A 118 -11.66 -8.03 -24.40
CA ILE A 118 -11.92 -7.28 -23.15
C ILE A 118 -11.98 -8.17 -21.90
N ASN A 119 -11.95 -9.51 -22.06
CA ASN A 119 -12.10 -10.44 -20.96
C ASN A 119 -10.75 -10.70 -20.28
N VAL A 120 -10.65 -10.41 -18.99
CA VAL A 120 -9.48 -10.68 -18.15
C VAL A 120 -9.77 -11.88 -17.27
N ARG A 121 -8.99 -12.96 -17.40
CA ARG A 121 -9.13 -14.20 -16.62
C ARG A 121 -7.86 -14.46 -15.82
N PRO A 122 -7.93 -14.86 -14.54
CA PRO A 122 -6.75 -15.30 -13.80
C PRO A 122 -6.07 -16.48 -14.51
N ALA A 123 -4.74 -16.46 -14.55
CA ALA A 123 -3.95 -17.60 -15.01
C ALA A 123 -3.43 -18.39 -13.79
N SER A 124 -3.05 -19.65 -14.01
CA SER A 124 -2.51 -20.51 -12.94
C SER A 124 -1.08 -20.14 -12.53
N THR A 125 -0.34 -19.46 -13.40
CA THR A 125 1.02 -18.98 -13.11
C THR A 125 0.98 -17.81 -12.12
N THR A 126 1.88 -17.81 -11.16
CA THR A 126 2.13 -16.67 -10.26
C THR A 126 3.62 -16.41 -10.18
N PHE A 127 4.01 -15.14 -10.08
CA PHE A 127 5.39 -14.76 -9.79
C PHE A 127 5.57 -14.41 -8.31
N LYS A 128 6.81 -14.42 -7.85
CA LYS A 128 7.22 -13.94 -6.52
C LYS A 128 7.76 -12.52 -6.61
N ASP A 129 7.82 -11.86 -5.46
CA ASP A 129 8.52 -10.57 -5.35
C ASP A 129 10.00 -10.74 -5.73
N GLY A 130 10.50 -9.86 -6.60
CA GLY A 130 11.87 -9.91 -7.10
C GLY A 130 12.10 -10.84 -8.29
N ASP A 131 11.09 -11.61 -8.73
CA ASP A 131 11.20 -12.37 -9.99
C ASP A 131 11.45 -11.42 -11.16
N THR A 132 12.13 -11.90 -12.20
CA THR A 132 12.46 -11.08 -13.37
C THR A 132 11.86 -11.64 -14.65
N VAL A 133 11.28 -10.77 -15.47
CA VAL A 133 10.59 -11.12 -16.72
C VAL A 133 10.98 -10.19 -17.86
N TYR A 134 10.94 -10.69 -19.09
CA TYR A 134 10.88 -9.84 -20.27
C TYR A 134 9.48 -9.24 -20.38
N VAL A 135 9.44 -7.93 -20.62
CA VAL A 135 8.20 -7.18 -20.86
C VAL A 135 8.04 -6.98 -22.36
N ALA A 136 6.89 -7.40 -22.87
CA ALA A 136 6.49 -7.20 -24.27
C ALA A 136 6.33 -5.70 -24.58
N ASP A 137 6.28 -5.34 -25.86
CA ASP A 137 5.80 -4.02 -26.27
C ASP A 137 4.27 -3.91 -26.11
N GLN A 138 3.59 -5.05 -26.03
CA GLN A 138 2.15 -5.18 -25.81
C GLN A 138 1.72 -4.78 -24.38
N THR A 139 0.82 -3.79 -24.29
CA THR A 139 0.16 -3.29 -23.08
C THR A 139 -1.36 -3.20 -23.29
N ARG A 140 -2.18 -3.22 -22.24
CA ARG A 140 -3.64 -3.00 -22.36
C ARG A 140 -4.16 -2.26 -21.15
N THR A 141 -5.12 -1.36 -21.35
CA THR A 141 -5.88 -0.77 -20.23
C THR A 141 -7.31 -1.27 -20.29
N LEU A 142 -7.71 -2.08 -19.31
CA LEU A 142 -9.05 -2.66 -19.21
C LEU A 142 -9.63 -2.35 -17.84
N ASN A 143 -10.83 -1.79 -17.80
CA ASN A 143 -11.51 -1.40 -16.55
C ASN A 143 -10.61 -0.53 -15.63
N ASN A 144 -9.91 0.45 -16.19
CA ASN A 144 -8.94 1.34 -15.51
C ASN A 144 -7.74 0.63 -14.87
N VAL A 145 -7.42 -0.59 -15.30
CA VAL A 145 -6.22 -1.31 -14.89
C VAL A 145 -5.32 -1.51 -16.11
N SER A 146 -4.07 -1.04 -16.00
CA SER A 146 -3.03 -1.30 -16.99
C SER A 146 -2.41 -2.67 -16.80
N TYR A 147 -2.23 -3.38 -17.91
CA TYR A 147 -1.61 -4.68 -18.01
C TYR A 147 -0.43 -4.64 -18.97
N SER A 148 0.62 -5.38 -18.65
CA SER A 148 1.77 -5.60 -19.51
C SER A 148 1.95 -7.09 -19.75
N GLN A 149 2.13 -7.46 -21.01
CA GLN A 149 2.37 -8.85 -21.39
C GLN A 149 3.83 -9.20 -21.08
N VAL A 150 4.07 -10.41 -20.58
CA VAL A 150 5.39 -10.81 -20.06
C VAL A 150 5.75 -12.24 -20.43
N SER A 151 7.04 -12.56 -20.32
CA SER A 151 7.57 -13.92 -20.39
C SER A 151 8.89 -14.03 -19.62
N THR A 152 9.20 -15.22 -19.11
CA THR A 152 10.51 -15.52 -18.51
C THR A 152 11.58 -15.89 -19.55
N LYS A 153 11.19 -16.16 -20.80
CA LYS A 153 12.06 -16.72 -21.85
C LYS A 153 12.77 -15.65 -22.68
N SER A 154 12.03 -14.76 -23.34
CA SER A 154 12.57 -13.69 -24.18
C SER A 154 11.50 -12.61 -24.44
N LYS A 155 11.91 -11.46 -24.97
CA LYS A 155 10.96 -10.40 -25.39
C LYS A 155 10.08 -10.84 -26.57
N SER A 156 10.62 -11.61 -27.51
CA SER A 156 9.84 -12.17 -28.63
C SER A 156 8.77 -13.14 -28.13
N ASP A 157 9.11 -14.00 -27.17
CA ASP A 157 8.16 -14.90 -26.52
C ASP A 157 7.13 -14.10 -25.72
N ALA A 158 7.53 -13.04 -25.01
CA ALA A 158 6.60 -12.14 -24.31
C ALA A 158 5.57 -11.53 -25.28
N ASN A 159 6.01 -10.99 -26.41
CA ASN A 159 5.13 -10.42 -27.46
C ASN A 159 4.13 -11.43 -28.04
N SER A 160 4.44 -12.74 -27.93
CA SER A 160 3.59 -13.83 -28.44
C SER A 160 2.85 -14.59 -27.33
N SER A 161 3.11 -14.29 -26.05
CA SER A 161 2.55 -15.01 -24.92
C SER A 161 1.09 -14.63 -24.69
N ASN A 162 0.40 -15.26 -23.73
CA ASN A 162 -0.84 -14.69 -23.18
C ASN A 162 -0.74 -14.59 -21.66
N ILE A 163 0.45 -14.28 -21.15
CA ILE A 163 0.68 -14.08 -19.71
C ILE A 163 0.83 -12.59 -19.47
N TRP A 164 -0.09 -12.04 -18.69
CA TRP A 164 -0.14 -10.63 -18.36
C TRP A 164 0.04 -10.43 -16.87
N VAL A 165 0.75 -9.39 -16.48
CA VAL A 165 0.75 -8.86 -15.11
C VAL A 165 0.10 -7.48 -15.13
N LYS A 166 -0.39 -7.01 -13.98
CA LYS A 166 -0.71 -5.59 -13.85
C LYS A 166 0.59 -4.80 -14.02
N THR A 167 0.58 -3.74 -14.82
CA THR A 167 1.78 -2.92 -15.06
C THR A 167 2.32 -2.31 -13.77
N SER A 168 1.49 -2.14 -12.74
CA SER A 168 1.90 -1.75 -11.38
C SER A 168 2.87 -2.71 -10.70
N SER A 169 2.95 -3.97 -11.15
CA SER A 169 3.94 -4.93 -10.66
C SER A 169 5.29 -4.78 -11.34
N LEU A 170 5.44 -3.92 -12.36
CA LEU A 170 6.72 -3.61 -13.02
C LEU A 170 7.32 -2.29 -12.55
N VAL A 171 6.62 -1.58 -11.68
CA VAL A 171 7.04 -0.32 -11.10
C VAL A 171 7.34 -0.57 -9.64
N LYS A 172 8.57 -0.29 -9.21
CA LYS A 172 8.90 -0.35 -7.79
C LYS A 172 8.04 0.71 -7.09
N PRO A 173 7.21 0.33 -6.11
CA PRO A 173 6.36 1.29 -5.43
C PRO A 173 7.28 2.35 -4.80
N ALA A 174 6.84 3.60 -4.81
CA ALA A 174 7.48 4.61 -3.98
C ALA A 174 7.47 4.06 -2.55
N GLY A 175 8.65 3.99 -1.92
CA GLY A 175 8.72 3.58 -0.52
C GLY A 175 7.79 4.45 0.30
N ASP A 176 7.15 3.87 1.31
CA ASP A 176 6.36 4.67 2.23
C ASP A 176 7.26 5.75 2.84
N THR A 177 6.75 6.98 2.91
CA THR A 177 7.43 8.09 3.56
C THR A 177 6.99 8.19 5.01
N ASN A 178 7.80 8.84 5.85
CA ASN A 178 7.51 9.06 7.27
C ASN A 178 7.33 7.77 8.07
N THR A 179 8.06 6.71 7.72
CA THR A 179 8.00 5.44 8.44
C THR A 179 8.60 5.55 9.85
N LYS A 180 8.15 4.69 10.76
CA LYS A 180 8.71 4.55 12.11
C LYS A 180 8.90 3.09 12.46
N THR A 181 10.07 2.76 12.99
CA THR A 181 10.34 1.45 13.58
C THR A 181 9.82 1.43 15.01
N LEU A 182 8.88 0.53 15.30
CA LEU A 182 8.28 0.36 16.62
C LEU A 182 8.21 -1.13 16.99
N PRO A 183 8.34 -1.47 18.29
CA PRO A 183 8.20 -2.84 18.75
C PRO A 183 6.73 -3.28 18.69
N VAL A 184 6.52 -4.54 18.32
CA VAL A 184 5.24 -5.21 18.51
C VAL A 184 5.10 -5.55 19.99
N MET A 185 4.08 -5.03 20.66
CA MET A 185 3.92 -5.23 22.10
C MET A 185 3.05 -6.43 22.45
N VAL A 186 2.25 -6.94 21.52
CA VAL A 186 1.50 -8.21 21.60
C VAL A 186 1.50 -8.84 20.22
N ASP A 187 1.70 -10.15 20.13
CA ASP A 187 1.61 -10.92 18.89
C ASP A 187 0.45 -10.43 18.02
N SER A 188 0.81 -9.89 16.85
CA SER A 188 -0.13 -9.22 15.97
C SER A 188 -0.30 -10.02 14.70
N ARG A 189 -1.54 -10.41 14.41
CA ARG A 189 -1.90 -10.90 13.08
C ARG A 189 -1.62 -9.82 12.03
N ALA A 190 -1.14 -10.24 10.86
CA ALA A 190 -1.12 -9.42 9.66
C ALA A 190 -2.50 -9.46 8.99
N TYR A 191 -3.07 -8.30 8.69
CA TYR A 191 -4.36 -8.18 8.02
C TYR A 191 -4.22 -7.55 6.65
N ASP A 192 -5.12 -7.89 5.73
CA ASP A 192 -5.30 -7.12 4.50
C ASP A 192 -6.06 -5.81 4.77
N LYS A 193 -6.19 -4.97 3.73
CA LYS A 193 -6.95 -3.70 3.79
C LYS A 193 -8.44 -3.84 4.10
N ASN A 194 -9.00 -5.05 4.01
CA ASN A 194 -10.39 -5.37 4.32
C ASN A 194 -10.55 -5.96 5.73
N GLY A 195 -9.45 -6.15 6.46
CA GLY A 195 -9.42 -6.69 7.81
C GLY A 195 -9.43 -8.22 7.88
N ASN A 196 -9.17 -8.91 6.77
CA ASN A 196 -9.01 -10.36 6.73
C ASN A 196 -7.60 -10.77 7.17
N TYR A 197 -7.48 -11.93 7.82
CA TYR A 197 -6.20 -12.44 8.27
C TYR A 197 -5.38 -13.02 7.09
N LEU A 198 -4.11 -12.62 6.96
CA LEU A 198 -3.22 -13.05 5.89
C LEU A 198 -2.49 -14.38 6.13
N GLY A 199 -2.66 -15.01 7.30
CA GLY A 199 -2.08 -16.32 7.61
C GLY A 199 -0.74 -16.28 8.35
N HIS A 200 -0.15 -15.11 8.60
CA HIS A 200 1.10 -14.96 9.36
C HIS A 200 1.02 -13.89 10.46
N MET A 201 1.99 -13.91 11.39
CA MET A 201 2.03 -13.03 12.55
C MET A 201 3.31 -12.22 12.62
N TYR A 202 3.20 -11.03 13.19
CA TYR A 202 4.31 -10.27 13.74
C TYR A 202 4.41 -10.57 15.23
N TYR A 203 5.52 -11.18 15.65
CA TYR A 203 5.70 -11.65 17.01
C TYR A 203 6.06 -10.52 17.98
N ALA A 204 5.60 -10.64 19.23
CA ALA A 204 5.89 -9.66 20.27
C ALA A 204 7.40 -9.50 20.50
N TYR A 205 7.77 -8.25 20.74
CA TYR A 205 9.11 -7.73 20.99
C TYR A 205 10.03 -7.68 19.78
N ASN A 206 9.60 -8.17 18.62
CA ASN A 206 10.25 -7.84 17.36
C ASN A 206 9.86 -6.42 16.94
N ASP A 207 10.80 -5.74 16.30
CA ASP A 207 10.53 -4.44 15.69
C ASP A 207 9.90 -4.61 14.32
N ILE A 208 8.97 -3.71 14.02
CA ILE A 208 8.37 -3.57 12.69
C ILE A 208 8.42 -2.12 12.27
N GLU A 209 8.57 -1.90 10.97
CA GLU A 209 8.45 -0.58 10.39
C GLU A 209 6.99 -0.32 9.99
N ILE A 210 6.42 0.80 10.43
CA ILE A 210 5.03 1.17 10.15
C ILE A 210 4.94 2.56 9.54
N VAL A 211 3.83 2.83 8.86
CA VAL A 211 3.41 4.19 8.54
C VAL A 211 2.56 4.69 9.72
N PRO A 212 2.95 5.78 10.42
CA PRO A 212 2.33 6.21 11.68
C PRO A 212 0.95 6.88 11.52
N THR A 213 0.36 6.79 10.33
CA THR A 213 -1.01 7.22 10.07
C THR A 213 -1.97 6.11 10.48
N VAL A 214 -2.91 6.42 11.38
CA VAL A 214 -3.93 5.46 11.82
C VAL A 214 -5.01 5.35 10.75
N VAL A 215 -5.32 4.12 10.35
CA VAL A 215 -6.46 3.81 9.47
C VAL A 215 -7.52 3.03 10.23
N THR A 216 -8.79 3.17 9.82
CA THR A 216 -9.91 2.43 10.41
C THR A 216 -10.43 1.39 9.41
N ILE A 217 -10.42 0.12 9.82
CA ILE A 217 -10.91 -1.02 9.02
C ILE A 217 -11.93 -1.77 9.89
N ASN A 218 -13.17 -1.88 9.44
CA ASN A 218 -14.26 -2.56 10.16
C ASN A 218 -14.39 -2.11 11.63
N GLY A 219 -14.33 -0.80 11.88
CA GLY A 219 -14.47 -0.20 13.22
C GLY A 219 -13.27 -0.39 14.15
N LYS A 220 -12.13 -0.88 13.65
CA LYS A 220 -10.90 -1.07 14.42
C LYS A 220 -9.76 -0.27 13.82
N THR A 221 -8.81 0.12 14.66
CA THR A 221 -7.67 0.96 14.27
C THR A 221 -6.43 0.14 13.94
N TYR A 222 -5.78 0.51 12.85
CA TYR A 222 -4.58 -0.16 12.33
C TYR A 222 -3.49 0.84 11.94
N TYR A 223 -2.25 0.38 11.96
CA TYR A 223 -1.18 0.96 11.16
C TYR A 223 -0.94 0.08 9.93
N LYS A 224 -0.60 0.72 8.81
CA LYS A 224 -0.01 0.02 7.67
C LYS A 224 1.43 -0.34 8.01
N VAL A 225 1.83 -1.57 7.72
CA VAL A 225 3.24 -1.97 7.76
C VAL A 225 3.95 -1.34 6.57
N ALA A 226 5.06 -0.67 6.81
CA ALA A 226 5.77 0.06 5.77
C ALA A 226 6.16 -0.86 4.61
N ASN A 227 5.96 -0.36 3.40
CA ASN A 227 6.30 -1.02 2.13
C ASN A 227 5.54 -2.34 1.89
N LYS A 228 4.46 -2.60 2.64
CA LYS A 228 3.60 -3.79 2.49
C LYS A 228 2.12 -3.41 2.49
N ASP A 229 1.26 -4.18 1.81
CA ASP A 229 -0.21 -4.06 1.92
C ASP A 229 -0.73 -4.91 3.09
N GLU A 230 -0.05 -4.75 4.23
CA GLU A 230 -0.35 -5.46 5.47
C GLU A 230 -0.65 -4.44 6.57
N TYR A 231 -1.57 -4.80 7.45
CA TYR A 231 -2.03 -3.94 8.52
C TYR A 231 -1.91 -4.66 9.86
N VAL A 232 -1.48 -3.93 10.88
CA VAL A 232 -1.37 -4.40 12.26
C VAL A 232 -2.20 -3.52 13.18
N ARG A 233 -2.80 -4.09 14.22
CA ARG A 233 -3.66 -3.30 15.12
C ARG A 233 -2.83 -2.28 15.90
N VAL A 234 -3.31 -1.04 15.97
CA VAL A 234 -2.71 0.03 16.80
C VAL A 234 -2.55 -0.46 18.25
N THR A 235 -3.57 -1.16 18.76
CA THR A 235 -3.57 -1.71 20.13
C THR A 235 -2.40 -2.65 20.40
N ASN A 236 -1.83 -3.29 19.38
CA ASN A 236 -0.72 -4.22 19.53
C ASN A 236 0.65 -3.55 19.39
N ILE A 237 0.72 -2.31 18.87
CA ILE A 237 1.96 -1.57 18.63
C ILE A 237 2.10 -0.44 19.66
N THR A 238 1.33 0.64 19.48
CA THR A 238 1.34 1.80 20.38
C THR A 238 0.34 1.71 21.51
N GLY A 239 -0.62 0.77 21.44
CA GLY A 239 -1.55 0.51 22.53
C GLY A 239 -2.66 1.54 22.67
N ASN A 240 -3.32 1.52 23.82
CA ASN A 240 -4.31 2.52 24.23
C ASN A 240 -3.97 3.04 25.62
N GLN A 241 -4.03 4.35 25.80
CA GLN A 241 -3.97 4.96 27.12
C GLN A 241 -5.24 4.62 27.91
N ARG A 242 -5.07 4.16 29.16
CA ARG A 242 -6.18 3.84 30.06
C ARG A 242 -5.97 4.50 31.41
N THR A 243 -7.06 4.97 32.00
CA THR A 243 -7.08 5.60 33.32
C THR A 243 -7.45 4.58 34.40
N PHE A 244 -6.74 4.62 35.53
CA PHE A 244 -7.03 3.77 36.68
C PHE A 244 -8.24 4.28 37.47
N LYS A 245 -9.20 3.38 37.76
CA LYS A 245 -10.29 3.63 38.72
C LYS A 245 -9.97 3.18 40.14
N HIS A 246 -8.98 2.30 40.31
CA HIS A 246 -8.45 1.85 41.59
C HIS A 246 -6.92 1.83 41.59
N ASN A 247 -6.34 1.90 42.78
CA ASN A 247 -4.91 1.64 42.96
C ASN A 247 -4.57 0.22 42.49
N ALA A 248 -3.45 0.06 41.79
CA ALA A 248 -3.09 -1.18 41.11
C ALA A 248 -1.62 -1.56 41.33
N TYR A 249 -1.37 -2.84 41.56
CA TYR A 249 -0.02 -3.41 41.48
C TYR A 249 0.26 -3.94 40.07
N ILE A 250 1.54 -3.97 39.71
CA ILE A 250 2.03 -4.57 38.47
C ILE A 250 2.44 -6.02 38.75
N TYR A 251 2.05 -6.91 37.85
CA TYR A 251 2.19 -8.36 37.98
C TYR A 251 3.07 -8.95 36.90
N TRP A 252 3.91 -9.91 37.30
CA TRP A 252 4.71 -10.74 36.40
C TRP A 252 3.92 -11.98 35.95
N SER A 253 3.09 -12.51 36.85
CA SER A 253 2.24 -13.69 36.66
C SER A 253 0.94 -13.57 37.47
N SER A 254 0.08 -14.60 37.43
CA SER A 254 -1.13 -14.69 38.26
C SER A 254 -0.89 -14.59 39.76
N TYR A 255 0.31 -14.92 40.23
CA TYR A 255 0.63 -15.10 41.65
C TYR A 255 1.75 -14.19 42.15
N ARG A 256 2.51 -13.56 41.24
CA ARG A 256 3.71 -12.79 41.59
C ARG A 256 3.66 -11.37 41.03
N ARG A 257 3.94 -10.39 41.90
CA ARG A 257 4.15 -8.98 41.51
C ARG A 257 5.47 -8.84 40.73
N THR A 258 5.54 -7.90 39.80
CA THR A 258 6.79 -7.62 39.06
C THR A 258 7.81 -7.01 40.03
N PRO A 259 8.98 -7.65 40.24
CA PRO A 259 10.02 -7.11 41.13
C PRO A 259 10.46 -5.71 40.70
N GLY A 260 10.83 -4.87 41.66
CA GLY A 260 11.31 -3.50 41.39
C GLY A 260 10.24 -2.53 40.86
N THR A 261 8.96 -2.92 40.87
CA THR A 261 7.86 -2.04 40.46
C THR A 261 6.99 -1.63 41.63
N GLY A 262 6.54 -0.37 41.60
CA GLY A 262 5.64 0.19 42.61
C GLY A 262 4.17 -0.10 42.34
N LYS A 263 3.33 0.74 42.96
CA LYS A 263 1.88 0.78 42.78
C LYS A 263 1.54 1.96 41.85
N MET A 264 0.58 1.75 40.96
CA MET A 264 -0.08 2.82 40.21
C MET A 264 -1.29 3.31 41.00
N TYR A 265 -1.50 4.62 41.04
CA TYR A 265 -2.57 5.26 41.80
C TYR A 265 -3.79 5.54 40.92
N ARG A 266 -4.98 5.56 41.55
CA ARG A 266 -6.23 5.98 40.92
C ARG A 266 -6.06 7.34 40.24
N GLY A 267 -6.63 7.50 39.05
CA GLY A 267 -6.53 8.72 38.24
C GLY A 267 -5.29 8.79 37.35
N GLN A 268 -4.24 8.03 37.63
CA GLN A 268 -3.10 7.93 36.72
C GLN A 268 -3.51 7.23 35.41
N THR A 269 -2.67 7.36 34.39
CA THR A 269 -2.82 6.64 33.13
C THR A 269 -1.67 5.68 32.89
N VAL A 270 -1.92 4.63 32.11
CA VAL A 270 -0.88 3.74 31.58
C VAL A 270 -1.28 3.30 30.17
N THR A 271 -0.29 3.08 29.32
CA THR A 271 -0.53 2.45 28.01
C THR A 271 -0.77 0.95 28.21
N THR A 272 -1.87 0.45 27.67
CA THR A 272 -2.20 -0.99 27.59
C THR A 272 -2.10 -1.50 26.17
N TYR A 273 -1.65 -2.75 26.01
CA TYR A 273 -1.52 -3.39 24.70
C TYR A 273 -2.43 -4.59 24.55
N GLY A 274 -2.92 -4.77 23.32
CA GLY A 274 -3.77 -5.86 22.89
C GLY A 274 -5.11 -5.95 23.64
N GLY A 275 -5.72 -7.12 23.54
CA GLY A 275 -6.90 -7.48 24.32
C GLY A 275 -6.55 -7.87 25.76
N GLN A 276 -7.59 -7.97 26.59
CA GLN A 276 -7.45 -8.55 27.92
C GLN A 276 -7.06 -10.03 27.82
N MET A 277 -6.09 -10.46 28.61
CA MET A 277 -5.66 -11.85 28.73
C MET A 277 -6.12 -12.46 30.06
N ARG A 278 -6.66 -13.68 30.02
CA ARG A 278 -7.04 -14.43 31.23
C ARG A 278 -5.82 -15.18 31.75
N PHE A 279 -5.46 -14.94 33.01
CA PHE A 279 -4.39 -15.67 33.69
C PHE A 279 -4.93 -16.93 34.38
N LYS A 280 -4.01 -17.79 34.86
CA LYS A 280 -4.34 -19.06 35.55
C LYS A 280 -5.28 -18.91 36.76
N ASN A 281 -5.27 -17.74 37.40
CA ASN A 281 -6.17 -17.42 38.52
C ASN A 281 -7.59 -16.98 38.08
N GLY A 282 -7.93 -17.12 36.79
CA GLY A 282 -9.22 -16.74 36.22
C GLY A 282 -9.45 -15.23 36.05
N LYS A 283 -8.52 -14.38 36.49
CA LYS A 283 -8.66 -12.93 36.36
C LYS A 283 -8.12 -12.45 35.02
N LYS A 284 -8.70 -11.35 34.52
CA LYS A 284 -8.28 -10.70 33.27
C LYS A 284 -7.26 -9.60 33.55
N TYR A 285 -6.25 -9.51 32.69
CA TYR A 285 -5.13 -8.58 32.79
C TYR A 285 -4.89 -7.91 31.43
N TYR A 286 -4.31 -6.70 31.46
CA TYR A 286 -3.71 -6.07 30.29
C TYR A 286 -2.19 -6.15 30.40
N ARG A 287 -1.51 -6.35 29.27
CA ARG A 287 -0.09 -6.03 29.13
C ARG A 287 0.06 -4.51 29.10
N ILE A 288 1.09 -3.97 29.76
CA ILE A 288 1.33 -2.52 29.83
C ILE A 288 2.70 -2.12 29.29
N GLU A 289 2.92 -0.81 29.11
CA GLU A 289 4.22 -0.21 28.76
C GLU A 289 5.40 -0.75 29.57
N GLY A 290 6.55 -0.89 28.91
CA GLY A 290 7.76 -1.48 29.48
C GLY A 290 7.73 -3.00 29.70
N CYS A 291 6.65 -3.70 29.32
CA CYS A 291 6.65 -5.16 29.35
C CYS A 291 7.64 -5.73 28.32
N ARG A 292 8.49 -6.68 28.74
CA ARG A 292 9.44 -7.45 27.92
C ARG A 292 9.50 -8.91 28.41
N ASN A 293 10.24 -9.78 27.71
CA ASN A 293 10.40 -11.20 28.09
C ASN A 293 10.94 -11.39 29.52
N ASN A 294 11.97 -10.62 29.87
CA ASN A 294 12.62 -10.61 31.18
C ASN A 294 12.06 -9.52 32.13
N ASN A 295 11.00 -8.82 31.74
CA ASN A 295 10.34 -7.83 32.57
C ASN A 295 8.84 -7.85 32.29
N LYS A 296 8.16 -8.89 32.75
CA LYS A 296 6.73 -9.05 32.53
C LYS A 296 5.96 -8.01 33.35
N ARG A 297 5.14 -7.20 32.70
CA ARG A 297 4.34 -6.15 33.33
C ARG A 297 2.88 -6.26 32.91
N TYR A 298 2.04 -6.64 33.86
CA TYR A 298 0.60 -6.81 33.67
C TYR A 298 -0.21 -6.17 34.79
N ILE A 299 -1.38 -5.65 34.45
CA ILE A 299 -2.30 -5.06 35.43
C ILE A 299 -3.69 -5.67 35.25
N LYS A 300 -4.39 -5.94 36.37
CA LYS A 300 -5.75 -6.46 36.33
C LYS A 300 -6.68 -5.49 35.59
N ALA A 301 -7.43 -6.02 34.64
CA ALA A 301 -8.34 -5.23 33.80
C ALA A 301 -9.41 -4.50 34.63
N VAL A 302 -9.85 -5.09 35.73
CA VAL A 302 -10.85 -4.51 36.65
C VAL A 302 -10.38 -3.23 37.35
N ASN A 303 -9.10 -2.86 37.25
CA ASN A 303 -8.58 -1.62 37.83
C ASN A 303 -8.70 -0.40 36.90
N PHE A 304 -9.16 -0.59 35.66
CA PHE A 304 -9.37 0.47 34.69
C PHE A 304 -10.87 0.81 34.53
N TYR A 305 -11.15 1.98 33.98
CA TYR A 305 -12.48 2.32 33.41
C TYR A 305 -12.76 1.50 32.14
#